data_AF-A0ABC9CFK4-F1
#
_entry.id   AF-A0ABC9CFK4-F1
#
_cell.length_a   1.000
_cell.length_b   1.000
_cell.length_c   1.000
_cell.angle_alpha   90.00
_cell.angle_beta   90.00
_cell.angle_gamma   90.00
#
_symmetry.space_group_name_H-M   'P 1'
#
loop_
_entity.id
_entity.type
_entity.pdbx_description
1 polymer ?
#
loop_
_entity_poly.entity_id
_entity_poly.type
_entity_poly.pdbx_seq_one_letter_code
_entity_poly.pdbx_strand_id
1 'polypeptide(L)'
;MRKISSKRPLRQTRASTDKRVADMKLAKDFAATMEEFRKLQNLAIQRETAYKPVVHQNVQSNYTTDDRSAESGNFSEPRALLADSKRQEVLQLDNEVVYNEAVIEERDQAIQEIHQQIVEVHEIFKDIATLVHAQGVIIEEIDTNIENSAAATKEAKKEVAKADKTQKSNSSLFWQLETGNVSSYKAIMWSSVLKMVKWLLSNNRDIALCAKI
;
A
#
# COMPACT_ATOMS: atom_id res chain seq x y z
N MET A 1 -19.66 -45.22 -12.18
CA MET A 1 -19.32 -44.49 -10.93
C MET A 1 -18.45 -43.28 -11.27
N ARG A 2 -18.96 -42.06 -11.08
CA ARG A 2 -18.17 -40.82 -11.26
C ARG A 2 -17.37 -40.58 -9.97
N LYS A 3 -16.04 -40.64 -10.03
CA LYS A 3 -15.18 -40.24 -8.91
C LYS A 3 -15.29 -38.72 -8.74
N ILE A 4 -15.98 -38.29 -7.69
CA ILE A 4 -16.01 -36.89 -7.26
C ILE A 4 -14.66 -36.64 -6.58
N SER A 5 -13.73 -36.03 -7.32
CA SER A 5 -12.46 -35.56 -6.76
C SER A 5 -12.77 -34.42 -5.78
N SER A 6 -12.66 -34.73 -4.50
CA SER A 6 -12.65 -33.77 -3.38
C SER A 6 -11.74 -32.59 -3.71
N LYS A 7 -12.33 -31.38 -3.79
CA LYS A 7 -11.60 -30.14 -4.04
C LYS A 7 -10.94 -29.64 -2.74
N ARG A 8 -9.67 -29.31 -2.90
CA ARG A 8 -8.67 -28.83 -1.92
C ARG A 8 -9.04 -27.56 -1.13
N PRO A 9 -8.35 -27.28 0.00
CA PRO A 9 -8.55 -26.11 0.85
C PRO A 9 -7.95 -24.85 0.20
N LEU A 10 -8.77 -24.05 -0.49
CA LEU A 10 -8.35 -22.81 -1.17
C LEU A 10 -8.60 -21.52 -0.36
N ARG A 11 -9.27 -21.63 0.80
CA ARG A 11 -9.74 -20.45 1.56
C ARG A 11 -8.72 -19.93 2.57
N GLN A 12 -7.87 -20.79 3.13
CA GLN A 12 -6.84 -20.38 4.11
C GLN A 12 -5.63 -19.69 3.45
N THR A 13 -5.25 -20.09 2.24
CA THR A 13 -4.11 -19.52 1.53
C THR A 13 -4.37 -18.09 1.05
N ARG A 14 -5.55 -17.80 0.50
CA ARG A 14 -5.91 -16.44 0.03
C ARG A 14 -5.97 -15.40 1.16
N ALA A 15 -6.56 -15.76 2.30
CA ALA A 15 -6.61 -14.86 3.45
C ALA A 15 -5.21 -14.58 4.04
N SER A 16 -4.26 -15.51 3.84
CA SER A 16 -2.86 -15.34 4.25
C SER A 16 -2.10 -14.40 3.29
N THR A 17 -2.30 -14.52 1.98
CA THR A 17 -1.66 -13.65 0.98
C THR A 17 -2.15 -12.21 1.06
N ASP A 18 -3.46 -11.98 1.26
CA ASP A 18 -4.01 -10.62 1.35
C ASP A 18 -3.46 -9.86 2.58
N LYS A 19 -3.28 -10.56 3.71
CA LYS A 19 -2.63 -9.99 4.90
C LYS A 19 -1.17 -9.63 4.63
N ARG A 20 -0.42 -10.52 3.98
CA ARG A 20 1.00 -10.29 3.63
C ARG A 20 1.18 -9.09 2.69
N VAL A 21 0.26 -8.88 1.76
CA VAL A 21 0.30 -7.72 0.85
C VAL A 21 0.00 -6.41 1.59
N ALA A 22 -0.95 -6.41 2.53
CA ALA A 22 -1.26 -5.25 3.35
C ALA A 22 -0.10 -4.89 4.28
N ASP A 23 0.48 -5.88 4.98
CA ASP A 23 1.63 -5.71 5.87
C ASP A 23 2.86 -5.19 5.12
N MET A 24 3.04 -5.65 3.87
CA MET A 24 4.09 -5.16 2.97
C MET A 24 3.93 -3.68 2.63
N LYS A 25 2.72 -3.29 2.22
CA LYS A 25 2.45 -1.90 1.88
C LYS A 25 2.69 -0.99 3.09
N LEU A 26 2.24 -1.44 4.26
CA LEU A 26 2.46 -0.74 5.52
C LEU A 26 3.96 -0.59 5.84
N ALA A 27 4.76 -1.65 5.69
CA ALA A 27 6.20 -1.59 5.93
C ALA A 27 6.92 -0.61 4.99
N LYS A 28 6.53 -0.58 3.71
CA LYS A 28 7.09 0.34 2.71
C LYS A 28 6.72 1.80 3.01
N ASP A 29 5.45 2.07 3.31
CA ASP A 29 4.98 3.42 3.63
C ASP A 29 5.65 3.92 4.92
N PHE A 30 5.78 3.05 5.92
CA PHE A 30 6.46 3.36 7.18
C PHE A 30 7.96 3.66 6.96
N ALA A 31 8.65 2.86 6.15
CA ALA A 31 10.06 3.13 5.78
C ALA A 31 10.24 4.50 5.12
N ALA A 32 9.31 4.91 4.24
CA ALA A 32 9.35 6.21 3.59
C ALA A 32 9.18 7.36 4.59
N THR A 33 8.19 7.28 5.47
CA THR A 33 7.97 8.29 6.53
C THR A 33 9.16 8.39 7.49
N MET A 34 9.84 7.28 7.76
CA MET A 34 10.96 7.26 8.69
C MET A 34 12.22 7.92 8.12
N GLU A 35 12.45 7.82 6.80
CA GLU A 35 13.56 8.55 6.16
C GLU A 35 13.33 10.07 6.19
N GLU A 36 12.07 10.52 6.12
CA GLU A 36 11.75 11.93 6.34
C GLU A 36 12.04 12.35 7.79
N PHE A 37 11.65 11.52 8.76
CA PHE A 37 11.95 11.76 10.18
C PHE A 37 13.46 11.86 10.44
N ARG A 38 14.27 10.96 9.85
CA ARG A 38 15.74 11.00 9.96
C ARG A 38 16.33 12.32 9.43
N LYS A 39 15.81 12.82 8.32
CA LYS A 39 16.23 14.12 7.77
C LYS A 39 15.91 15.27 8.72
N LEU A 40 14.74 15.24 9.35
CA LEU A 40 14.34 16.24 10.35
C LEU A 40 15.23 16.20 11.60
N GLN A 41 15.55 15.01 12.11
CA GLN A 41 16.47 14.85 13.25
C GLN A 41 17.88 15.40 12.93
N ASN A 42 18.42 15.11 11.75
CA ASN A 42 19.71 15.68 11.32
C ASN A 42 19.67 17.20 11.18
N LEU A 43 18.54 17.76 10.76
CA LEU A 43 18.34 19.21 10.66
C LEU A 43 18.25 19.84 12.06
N ALA A 44 17.59 19.18 13.01
CA ALA A 44 17.53 19.60 14.40
C ALA A 44 18.93 19.66 15.03
N ILE A 45 19.74 18.60 14.86
CA ILE A 45 21.14 18.57 15.32
C ILE A 45 21.96 19.69 14.70
N GLN A 46 21.82 19.93 13.39
CA GLN A 46 22.51 21.04 12.72
C GLN A 46 22.12 22.40 13.29
N ARG A 47 20.85 22.60 13.66
CA ARG A 47 20.40 23.85 14.28
C ARG A 47 20.92 24.03 15.69
N GLU A 48 20.97 22.96 16.49
CA GLU A 48 21.52 23.03 17.84
C GLU A 48 23.03 23.25 17.83
N THR A 49 23.75 22.58 16.93
CA THR A 49 25.22 22.74 16.79
C THR A 49 25.64 24.06 16.12
N ALA A 50 24.77 24.69 15.33
CA ALA A 50 25.04 26.00 14.70
C ALA A 50 24.79 27.19 15.64
N TYR A 51 24.24 26.96 16.85
CA TYR A 51 23.97 28.01 17.81
C TYR A 51 25.28 28.59 18.35
N LYS A 52 25.37 29.92 18.34
CA LYS A 52 26.45 30.68 19.01
C LYS A 52 25.80 31.51 20.11
N PRO A 53 26.26 31.44 21.36
CA PRO A 53 25.74 32.30 22.41
C PRO A 53 25.88 33.76 22.00
N VAL A 54 24.79 34.51 22.10
CA VAL A 54 24.76 35.96 21.85
C VAL A 54 25.50 36.61 23.02
N VAL A 55 26.80 36.84 22.83
CA VAL A 55 27.59 37.67 23.75
C VAL A 55 27.05 39.09 23.59
N HIS A 56 26.44 39.63 24.65
CA HIS A 56 26.14 41.05 24.70
C HIS A 56 27.47 41.78 24.85
N GLN A 57 28.08 42.11 23.71
CA GLN A 57 29.28 42.92 23.67
C GLN A 57 28.86 44.32 24.11
N ASN A 58 28.99 44.60 25.41
CA ASN A 58 28.72 45.90 26.00
C ASN A 58 29.61 46.91 25.29
N VAL A 59 29.01 47.66 24.36
CA VAL A 59 29.66 48.74 23.63
C VAL A 59 29.74 49.95 24.58
N GLN A 60 30.94 50.54 24.66
CA GLN A 60 31.36 51.80 25.34
C GLN A 60 31.90 51.65 26.77
N SER A 61 33.13 52.10 27.03
CA SER A 61 33.46 53.52 26.93
C SER A 61 34.92 53.79 26.50
N ASN A 62 35.07 54.57 25.43
CA ASN A 62 36.28 55.31 25.12
C ASN A 62 36.54 56.31 26.25
N TYR A 63 37.63 56.15 26.99
CA TYR A 63 38.27 57.27 27.67
C TYR A 63 39.45 57.72 26.82
N THR A 64 39.21 58.73 25.98
CA THR A 64 40.27 59.63 25.55
C THR A 64 40.67 60.47 26.77
N THR A 65 41.88 60.26 27.28
CA THR A 65 42.52 61.23 28.18
C THR A 65 43.85 61.65 27.55
N ASP A 66 43.74 62.66 26.71
CA ASP A 66 44.82 63.61 26.43
C ASP A 66 44.73 64.69 27.53
N ASP A 67 45.67 64.74 28.46
CA ASP A 67 46.20 66.01 29.00
C ASP A 67 47.47 65.79 29.84
N ARG A 68 48.35 66.80 29.79
CA ARG A 68 49.66 66.90 30.41
C ARG A 68 49.59 67.42 31.87
N SER A 69 50.64 67.10 32.62
CA SER A 69 51.25 67.89 33.70
C SER A 69 50.62 67.95 35.11
N ALA A 70 51.44 67.47 36.05
CA ALA A 70 51.80 68.05 37.35
C ALA A 70 50.83 68.09 38.56
N GLU A 71 51.36 67.53 39.67
CA GLU A 71 51.29 68.00 41.07
C GLU A 71 50.19 67.48 42.03
N SER A 72 50.70 66.75 43.04
CA SER A 72 50.33 66.65 44.47
C SER A 72 48.85 66.71 44.92
N GLY A 73 48.42 65.64 45.60
CA GLY A 73 47.35 65.71 46.62
C GLY A 73 46.28 64.62 46.50
N ASN A 74 46.26 63.69 47.45
CA ASN A 74 45.15 62.78 47.81
C ASN A 74 44.43 62.04 46.67
N PHE A 75 45.05 60.98 46.13
CA PHE A 75 44.51 60.19 45.00
C PHE A 75 44.26 58.70 45.32
N SER A 76 43.93 58.35 46.57
CA SER A 76 43.59 56.96 46.93
C SER A 76 42.14 56.58 46.58
N GLU A 77 41.21 57.54 46.62
CA GLU A 77 39.77 57.29 46.46
C GLU A 77 39.32 56.98 45.01
N PRO A 78 39.79 57.69 43.96
CA PRO A 78 39.40 57.39 42.58
C PRO A 78 39.89 56.02 42.11
N ARG A 79 41.04 55.56 42.64
CA ARG A 79 41.63 54.27 42.29
C ARG A 79 40.90 53.09 42.95
N ALA A 80 40.37 53.30 44.16
CA ALA A 80 39.54 52.32 44.85
C ALA A 80 38.19 52.14 44.13
N LEU A 81 37.53 53.24 43.73
CA LEU A 81 36.27 53.20 42.97
C LEU A 81 36.43 52.52 41.60
N LEU A 82 37.54 52.76 40.90
CA LEU A 82 37.86 52.07 39.64
C LEU A 82 38.14 50.57 39.86
N ALA A 83 38.79 50.20 40.96
CA ALA A 83 39.02 48.81 41.31
C ALA A 83 37.71 48.09 41.67
N ASP A 84 36.80 48.74 42.40
CA ASP A 84 35.47 48.21 42.71
C ASP A 84 34.60 48.06 41.45
N SER A 85 34.64 49.05 40.54
CA SER A 85 33.96 48.97 39.24
C SER A 85 34.45 47.80 38.39
N LYS A 86 35.77 47.59 38.28
CA LYS A 86 36.34 46.42 37.58
C LYS A 86 35.97 45.11 38.26
N ARG A 87 35.92 45.08 39.59
CA ARG A 87 35.55 43.89 40.34
C ARG A 87 34.08 43.52 40.12
N GLN A 88 33.21 44.51 40.02
CA GLN A 88 31.79 44.32 39.68
C GLN A 88 31.60 43.84 38.24
N GLU A 89 32.40 44.35 37.29
CA GLU A 89 32.43 43.88 35.90
C GLU A 89 32.86 42.42 35.80
N VAL A 90 33.91 42.01 36.51
CA VAL A 90 34.35 40.61 36.57
C VAL A 90 33.26 39.69 37.12
N LEU A 91 32.54 40.11 38.16
CA LEU A 91 31.43 39.33 38.71
C LEU A 91 30.24 39.20 37.74
N GLN A 92 29.98 40.21 36.92
CA GLN A 92 28.95 40.15 35.87
C GLN A 92 29.37 39.19 34.76
N LEU A 93 30.63 39.25 34.34
CA LEU A 93 31.18 38.31 33.35
C LEU A 93 31.17 36.88 33.88
N ASP A 94 31.52 36.64 35.14
CA ASP A 94 31.42 35.30 35.76
C ASP A 94 29.98 34.79 35.80
N ASN A 95 29.00 35.66 36.07
CA ASN A 95 27.58 35.28 36.04
C ASN A 95 27.10 34.92 34.63
N GLU A 96 27.54 35.67 33.62
CA GLU A 96 27.25 35.40 32.20
C GLU A 96 27.92 34.10 31.72
N VAL A 97 29.15 33.83 32.16
CA VAL A 97 29.86 32.56 31.86
C VAL A 97 29.12 31.37 32.47
N VAL A 98 28.71 31.46 33.74
CA VAL A 98 27.97 30.38 34.40
C VAL A 98 26.61 30.14 33.73
N TYR A 99 25.91 31.21 33.32
CA TYR A 99 24.66 31.10 32.57
C TYR A 99 24.87 30.41 31.21
N ASN A 100 25.89 30.84 30.46
CA ASN A 100 26.20 30.25 29.16
C ASN A 100 26.60 28.78 29.28
N GLU A 101 27.36 28.42 30.32
CA GLU A 101 27.73 27.02 30.59
C GLU A 101 26.49 26.16 30.87
N ALA A 102 25.55 26.64 31.69
CA ALA A 102 24.30 25.94 31.96
C ALA A 102 23.44 25.75 30.70
N VAL A 103 23.40 26.76 29.83
CA VAL A 103 22.70 26.67 28.54
C VAL A 103 23.37 25.68 27.58
N ILE A 104 24.70 25.62 27.57
CA ILE A 104 25.46 24.66 26.77
C ILE A 104 25.19 23.23 27.27
N GLU A 105 25.21 23.02 28.59
CA GLU A 105 24.95 21.71 29.20
C GLU A 105 23.53 21.19 28.89
N GLU A 106 22.50 22.04 28.99
CA GLU A 106 21.12 21.69 28.62
C GLU A 106 21.02 21.25 27.16
N ARG A 107 21.78 21.89 26.26
CA ARG A 107 21.80 21.56 24.83
C ARG A 107 22.57 20.28 24.52
N ASP A 108 23.69 20.05 25.19
CA ASP A 108 24.43 18.80 25.05
C ASP A 108 23.56 17.60 25.48
N GLN A 109 22.74 17.78 26.53
CA GLN A 109 21.74 16.78 26.91
C GLN A 109 20.69 16.59 25.81
N ALA A 110 20.12 17.67 25.25
CA ALA A 110 19.17 17.59 24.14
C ALA A 110 19.75 16.87 22.91
N ILE A 111 21.01 17.14 22.54
CA ILE A 111 21.71 16.47 21.43
C ILE A 111 21.88 14.98 21.74
N GLN A 112 22.23 14.62 22.97
CA GLN A 112 22.33 13.21 23.39
C GLN A 112 20.99 12.49 23.30
N GLU A 113 19.89 13.13 23.69
CA GLU A 113 18.54 12.58 23.55
C GLU A 113 18.19 12.34 22.08
N ILE A 114 18.47 13.31 21.19
CA ILE A 114 18.25 13.13 19.74
C ILE A 114 19.11 11.97 19.21
N HIS A 115 20.36 11.84 19.65
CA HIS A 115 21.23 10.73 19.25
C HIS A 115 20.69 9.37 19.71
N GLN A 116 20.19 9.27 20.95
CA GLN A 116 19.57 8.06 21.46
C GLN A 116 18.35 7.67 20.62
N GLN A 117 17.50 8.63 20.26
CA GLN A 117 16.36 8.41 19.38
C GLN A 117 16.82 7.92 17.99
N ILE A 118 17.89 8.48 17.42
CA ILE A 118 18.44 8.00 16.14
C ILE A 118 18.86 6.52 16.22
N VAL A 119 19.47 6.09 17.32
CA VAL A 119 19.88 4.69 17.53
C VAL A 119 18.65 3.77 17.60
N GLU A 120 17.61 4.16 18.33
CA GLU A 120 16.36 3.40 18.38
C GLU A 120 15.71 3.28 17.00
N VAL A 121 15.67 4.38 16.25
CA VAL A 121 15.17 4.40 14.86
C VAL A 121 16.02 3.50 13.94
N HIS A 122 17.32 3.40 14.18
CA HIS A 122 18.20 2.53 13.40
C HIS A 122 17.88 1.03 13.61
N GLU A 123 17.56 0.61 14.83
CA GLU A 123 17.12 -0.76 15.09
C GLU A 123 15.77 -1.05 14.43
N ILE A 124 14.82 -0.11 14.51
CA ILE A 124 13.56 -0.19 13.76
C ILE A 124 13.82 -0.33 12.25
N PHE A 125 14.82 0.37 11.71
CA PHE A 125 15.21 0.30 10.30
C PHE A 125 15.73 -1.08 9.90
N LYS A 126 16.52 -1.73 10.76
CA LYS A 126 16.97 -3.11 10.54
C LYS A 126 15.79 -4.07 10.49
N ASP A 127 14.86 -3.94 11.43
CA ASP A 127 13.68 -4.79 11.48
C ASP A 127 12.81 -4.62 10.24
N ILE A 128 12.58 -3.37 9.80
CA ILE A 128 11.83 -3.10 8.56
C ILE A 128 12.61 -3.58 7.33
N ALA A 129 13.93 -3.42 7.29
CA ALA A 129 14.74 -3.90 6.17
C ALA A 129 14.66 -5.42 6.04
N THR A 130 14.59 -6.16 7.15
CA THR A 130 14.35 -7.62 7.12
C THR A 130 12.94 -7.94 6.62
N LEU A 131 11.92 -7.19 7.07
CA LEU A 131 10.53 -7.35 6.62
C LEU A 131 10.37 -7.05 5.13
N VAL A 132 11.06 -6.03 4.61
CA VAL A 132 11.02 -5.63 3.20
C VAL A 132 11.89 -6.55 2.33
N HIS A 133 13.05 -6.99 2.80
CA HIS A 133 13.87 -7.95 2.04
C HIS A 133 13.18 -9.31 1.92
N ALA A 134 12.47 -9.75 2.96
CA ALA A 134 11.63 -10.95 2.91
C ALA A 134 10.46 -10.85 1.90
N GLN A 135 10.14 -9.64 1.40
CA GLN A 135 9.09 -9.41 0.40
C GLN A 135 9.54 -9.60 -1.06
N GLY A 136 10.83 -9.84 -1.35
CA GLY A 136 11.28 -10.17 -2.72
C GLY A 136 10.48 -11.31 -3.36
N VAL A 137 10.00 -12.25 -2.54
CA VAL A 137 9.17 -13.40 -2.94
C VAL A 137 7.70 -13.03 -3.23
N ILE A 138 7.17 -11.94 -2.68
CA ILE A 138 5.74 -11.55 -2.83
C ILE A 138 5.50 -10.76 -4.11
N ILE A 139 6.48 -9.96 -4.56
CA ILE A 139 6.40 -9.28 -5.87
C ILE A 139 6.31 -10.32 -6.99
N GLU A 140 7.12 -11.38 -6.92
CA GLU A 140 7.03 -12.53 -7.83
C GLU A 140 5.64 -13.17 -7.81
N GLU A 141 4.98 -13.23 -6.64
CA GLU A 141 3.64 -13.82 -6.47
C GLU A 141 2.53 -12.95 -7.11
N ILE A 142 2.65 -11.61 -7.08
CA ILE A 142 1.69 -10.72 -7.77
C ILE A 142 1.83 -10.85 -9.29
N ASP A 143 3.06 -10.83 -9.80
CA ASP A 143 3.31 -11.00 -11.24
C ASP A 143 2.83 -12.38 -11.73
N THR A 144 3.14 -13.46 -10.99
CA THR A 144 2.59 -14.78 -11.31
C THR A 144 1.07 -14.84 -11.16
N ASN A 145 0.45 -14.15 -10.19
CA ASN A 145 -1.00 -14.15 -10.05
C ASN A 145 -1.70 -13.40 -11.20
N ILE A 146 -1.09 -12.32 -11.70
CA ILE A 146 -1.56 -11.60 -12.89
C ILE A 146 -1.43 -12.48 -14.14
N GLU A 147 -0.27 -13.11 -14.35
CA GLU A 147 -0.04 -14.03 -15.48
C GLU A 147 -0.99 -15.24 -15.45
N ASN A 148 -1.16 -15.85 -14.27
CA ASN A 148 -2.07 -16.98 -14.08
C ASN A 148 -3.53 -16.58 -14.35
N SER A 149 -3.95 -15.40 -13.89
CA SER A 149 -5.31 -14.88 -14.15
C SER A 149 -5.52 -14.58 -15.64
N ALA A 150 -4.50 -14.03 -16.32
CA ALA A 150 -4.54 -13.80 -17.76
C ALA A 150 -4.61 -15.12 -18.55
N ALA A 151 -3.82 -16.12 -18.17
CA ALA A 151 -3.82 -17.45 -18.78
C ALA A 151 -5.17 -18.15 -18.57
N ALA A 152 -5.71 -18.14 -17.34
CA ALA A 152 -7.00 -18.71 -17.02
C ALA A 152 -8.14 -18.03 -17.79
N THR A 153 -8.10 -16.70 -17.95
CA THR A 153 -9.11 -15.95 -18.74
C THR A 153 -9.04 -16.31 -20.22
N LYS A 154 -7.82 -16.47 -20.77
CA LYS A 154 -7.60 -16.89 -22.16
C LYS A 154 -8.14 -18.30 -22.40
N GLU A 155 -7.96 -19.21 -21.45
CA GLU A 155 -8.51 -20.56 -21.52
C GLU A 155 -10.03 -20.57 -21.38
N ALA A 156 -10.58 -19.83 -20.40
CA ALA A 156 -12.02 -19.67 -20.22
C ALA A 156 -12.69 -19.12 -21.50
N LYS A 157 -12.06 -18.14 -22.18
CA LYS A 157 -12.54 -17.62 -23.47
C LYS A 157 -12.62 -18.72 -24.55
N LYS A 158 -11.63 -19.63 -24.60
CA LYS A 158 -11.65 -20.77 -25.53
C LYS A 158 -12.79 -21.74 -25.20
N GLU A 159 -12.99 -22.05 -23.92
CA GLU A 159 -14.05 -22.97 -23.51
C GLU A 159 -15.45 -22.38 -23.73
N VAL A 160 -15.66 -21.09 -23.49
CA VAL A 160 -16.92 -20.40 -23.83
C VAL A 160 -17.16 -20.41 -25.34
N ALA A 161 -16.13 -20.16 -26.15
CA ALA A 161 -16.26 -20.22 -27.61
C ALA A 161 -16.58 -21.63 -28.13
N LYS A 162 -16.02 -22.69 -27.51
CA LYS A 162 -16.38 -24.08 -27.81
C LYS A 162 -17.83 -24.37 -27.40
N ALA A 163 -18.24 -23.92 -26.21
CA ALA A 163 -19.61 -24.10 -25.73
C ALA A 163 -20.64 -23.43 -26.65
N ASP A 164 -20.38 -22.21 -27.11
CA ASP A 164 -21.25 -21.50 -28.08
C ASP A 164 -21.37 -22.26 -29.41
N LYS A 165 -20.26 -22.79 -29.94
CA LYS A 165 -20.28 -23.63 -31.16
C LYS A 165 -21.10 -24.90 -30.96
N THR A 166 -20.88 -25.62 -29.86
CA THR A 166 -21.62 -26.84 -29.51
C THR A 166 -23.11 -26.55 -29.29
N GLN A 167 -23.45 -25.43 -28.67
CA GLN A 167 -24.84 -25.01 -28.47
C GLN A 167 -25.54 -24.73 -29.81
N LYS A 168 -24.87 -24.02 -30.73
CA LYS A 168 -25.39 -23.76 -32.09
C LYS A 168 -25.57 -25.04 -32.89
N SER A 169 -24.60 -25.96 -32.86
CA SER A 169 -24.71 -27.22 -33.59
C SER A 169 -25.79 -28.14 -33.01
N ASN A 170 -25.89 -28.23 -31.68
CA ASN A 170 -26.93 -29.03 -31.03
C ASN A 170 -28.33 -28.45 -31.26
N SER A 171 -28.48 -27.12 -31.28
CA SER A 171 -29.75 -26.49 -31.65
C SER A 171 -30.13 -26.82 -33.09
N SER A 172 -29.19 -26.75 -34.04
CA SER A 172 -29.43 -27.13 -35.44
C SER A 172 -29.85 -28.59 -35.58
N LEU A 173 -29.15 -29.51 -34.90
CA LEU A 173 -29.47 -30.94 -34.93
C LEU A 173 -30.81 -31.25 -34.28
N PHE A 174 -31.14 -30.56 -33.18
CA PHE A 174 -32.44 -30.68 -32.51
C PHE A 174 -33.57 -30.31 -33.48
N TRP A 175 -33.48 -29.16 -34.16
CA TRP A 175 -34.47 -28.77 -35.16
C TRP A 175 -34.54 -29.72 -36.36
N GLN A 176 -33.42 -30.29 -36.80
CA GLN A 176 -33.39 -31.27 -37.90
C GLN A 176 -34.04 -32.61 -37.51
N LEU A 177 -33.82 -33.09 -36.29
CA LEU A 177 -34.45 -34.32 -35.79
C LEU A 177 -35.95 -34.15 -35.53
N GLU A 178 -36.35 -32.99 -34.98
CA GLU A 178 -37.76 -32.66 -34.76
C GLU A 178 -38.53 -32.60 -36.09
N THR A 179 -37.98 -31.94 -37.11
CA THR A 179 -38.63 -31.82 -38.43
C THR A 179 -38.64 -33.13 -39.23
N GLY A 180 -37.57 -33.93 -39.14
CA GLY A 180 -37.48 -35.23 -39.82
C GLY A 180 -38.49 -36.26 -39.31
N ASN A 181 -38.67 -36.34 -37.99
CA ASN A 181 -39.66 -37.26 -37.41
C ASN A 181 -41.11 -36.82 -37.71
N VAL A 182 -41.41 -35.54 -37.60
CA VAL A 182 -42.76 -35.01 -37.86
C VAL A 182 -43.23 -35.29 -39.30
N SER A 183 -42.31 -35.25 -40.27
CA SER A 183 -42.66 -35.55 -41.68
C SER A 183 -42.97 -37.04 -41.90
N SER A 184 -42.24 -37.95 -41.25
CA SER A 184 -42.51 -39.40 -41.31
C SER A 184 -43.81 -39.79 -40.62
N TYR A 185 -44.09 -39.26 -39.43
CA TYR A 185 -45.35 -39.55 -38.72
C TYR A 185 -46.57 -39.06 -39.50
N LYS A 186 -46.49 -37.89 -40.17
CA LYS A 186 -47.55 -37.41 -41.06
C LYS A 186 -47.78 -38.33 -42.26
N ALA A 187 -46.73 -38.84 -42.89
CA ALA A 187 -46.84 -39.75 -44.03
C ALA A 187 -47.45 -41.11 -43.66
N ILE A 188 -47.04 -41.69 -42.52
CA ILE A 188 -47.59 -42.96 -42.01
C ILE A 188 -49.07 -42.79 -41.64
N MET A 189 -49.42 -41.71 -40.93
CA MET A 189 -50.80 -41.42 -40.56
C MET A 189 -51.68 -41.21 -41.80
N TRP A 190 -51.20 -40.47 -42.81
CA TRP A 190 -51.93 -40.30 -44.07
C TRP A 190 -52.12 -41.62 -44.83
N SER A 191 -51.10 -42.49 -44.87
CA SER A 191 -51.22 -43.81 -45.48
C SER A 191 -52.26 -44.69 -44.78
N SER A 192 -52.30 -44.66 -43.45
CA SER A 192 -53.30 -45.37 -42.65
C SER A 192 -54.71 -44.81 -42.86
N VAL A 193 -54.87 -43.48 -42.88
CA VAL A 193 -56.15 -42.83 -43.18
C VAL A 193 -56.62 -43.16 -44.61
N LEU A 194 -55.72 -43.13 -45.59
CA LEU A 194 -56.03 -43.47 -46.98
C LEU A 194 -56.44 -44.94 -47.13
N LYS A 195 -55.78 -45.86 -46.41
CA LYS A 195 -56.17 -47.28 -46.33
C LYS A 195 -57.55 -47.44 -45.66
N MET A 196 -57.84 -46.69 -44.60
CA MET A 196 -59.13 -46.73 -43.92
C MET A 196 -60.27 -46.20 -44.80
N VAL A 197 -60.04 -45.08 -45.50
CA VAL A 197 -60.99 -44.53 -46.49
C VAL A 197 -61.19 -45.49 -47.66
N LYS A 198 -60.12 -46.11 -48.17
CA LYS A 198 -60.20 -47.11 -49.23
C LYS A 198 -60.94 -48.38 -48.78
N TRP A 199 -60.75 -48.80 -47.53
CA TRP A 199 -61.49 -49.91 -46.93
C TRP A 199 -62.97 -49.58 -46.77
N LEU A 200 -63.32 -48.40 -46.24
CA LEU A 200 -64.71 -47.93 -46.13
C LEU A 200 -65.41 -47.85 -47.50
N LEU A 201 -64.72 -47.35 -48.53
CA LEU A 201 -65.25 -47.28 -49.89
C LEU A 201 -65.38 -48.67 -50.54
N SER A 202 -64.55 -49.64 -50.15
CA SER A 202 -64.68 -51.03 -50.61
C SER A 202 -65.83 -51.74 -49.90
N ASN A 203 -65.92 -51.60 -48.58
CA ASN A 203 -66.91 -52.27 -47.75
C ASN A 203 -68.35 -51.73 -47.96
N ASN A 204 -68.51 -50.48 -48.39
CA ASN A 204 -69.81 -49.94 -48.79
C ASN A 204 -70.31 -50.46 -50.15
N ARG A 205 -69.46 -51.06 -51.00
CA ARG A 205 -69.94 -51.71 -52.23
C ARG A 205 -70.59 -53.06 -51.95
N ASP A 206 -70.16 -53.75 -50.90
CA ASP A 206 -70.68 -55.07 -50.55
C ASP A 206 -72.06 -55.00 -49.86
N ILE A 207 -72.37 -53.89 -49.19
CA ILE A 207 -73.68 -53.69 -48.53
C ILE A 207 -74.82 -53.48 -49.57
N ALA A 208 -74.51 -52.99 -50.78
CA ALA A 208 -75.52 -52.81 -51.82
C ALA A 208 -75.99 -54.13 -52.47
N LEU A 209 -75.25 -55.23 -52.31
CA LEU A 209 -75.59 -56.55 -52.87
C LEU A 209 -76.43 -57.42 -51.93
N CYS A 210 -76.47 -57.13 -50.62
CA CYS A 210 -77.27 -57.89 -49.65
C CYS A 210 -78.72 -57.39 -49.48
N ALA A 211 -79.12 -56.29 -50.11
CA ALA A 211 -80.49 -55.74 -50.01
C ALA A 211 -81.44 -56.21 -51.15
N LYS A 212 -81.06 -57.24 -51.91
CA LYS A 212 -81.82 -57.77 -53.06
C LYS A 212 -81.92 -59.31 -53.05
N ILE A 213 -82.38 -59.86 -51.94
CA ILE A 213 -83.01 -61.19 -51.82
C ILE A 213 -84.15 -61.02 -50.83
#